data_AF-A2E7A7-F1
#
_entry.id   AF-A2E7A7-F1
#
_cell.length_a   1.000
_cell.length_b   1.000
_cell.length_c   1.000
_cell.angle_alpha   90.00
_cell.angle_beta   90.00
_cell.angle_gamma   90.00
#
_symmetry.space_group_name_H-M   'P 1'
#
loop_
_entity.id
_entity.type
_entity.pdbx_description
1 polymer ?
#
loop_
_entity_poly.entity_id
_entity_poly.type
_entity_poly.pdbx_seq_one_letter_code
_entity_poly.pdbx_strand_id
1 'polypeptide(L)'
;MTDQDIDPNKYSELRSIYKYYIDPYNALYQLKTENDEELNSIYKMIKTELIDLKKYLPQNIIIEILYIIQYNNRYTKSYLTLAKLISDEYHIKEISGMKIISNFLFYEEYGIKFDKSDDFEKIEFYNLDIHKGNTIYRAIMYNDLEKFILFTERDDFNEFQLLICDLYPYSKQGYSFLELCCYHGAVDCFKLLRSKFNSEITQTCLEFSFLGGNPDIMSECLKYQKPNKECMKNAIISHNIDFVTFLMNEYNIEIDLYGCVFYNNLESFLVYFDQTNDIDQCFVFSTMFDIPSLWEYFLSLGANINVKGQNGETVLHITAINNSKEAAELLISHGANVNEKDVEGKTSLHYAAEKIVKKQLNFLFHTALTSMKKMDLEKQLFIIQQ
;
A
#
# COMPACT_ATOMS: atom_id res chain seq x y z
N MET A 1 -13.37 -9.57 -42.29
CA MET A 1 -13.94 -8.41 -41.59
C MET A 1 -14.85 -8.97 -40.53
N THR A 2 -14.29 -9.18 -39.34
CA THR A 2 -15.04 -9.36 -38.11
C THR A 2 -14.71 -8.11 -37.33
N ASP A 3 -15.68 -7.21 -37.25
CA ASP A 3 -15.65 -6.05 -36.40
C ASP A 3 -15.46 -6.55 -34.97
N GLN A 4 -14.22 -6.50 -34.48
CA GLN A 4 -13.97 -6.44 -33.06
C GLN A 4 -14.46 -5.05 -32.66
N ASP A 5 -15.69 -4.98 -32.18
CA ASP A 5 -16.17 -3.84 -31.42
C ASP A 5 -15.09 -3.53 -30.37
N ILE A 6 -14.43 -2.39 -30.56
CA ILE A 6 -13.49 -1.84 -29.61
C ILE A 6 -14.33 -1.51 -28.38
N ASP A 7 -14.31 -2.39 -27.39
CA ASP A 7 -15.01 -2.22 -26.13
C ASP A 7 -14.62 -0.86 -25.54
N PRO A 8 -15.56 0.07 -25.31
CA PRO A 8 -15.27 1.40 -24.79
C PRO A 8 -14.53 1.29 -23.45
N ASN A 9 -13.20 1.51 -23.48
CA ASN A 9 -12.26 1.65 -22.36
C ASN A 9 -12.78 1.10 -21.01
N LYS A 10 -12.80 -0.24 -20.89
CA LYS A 10 -13.21 -1.02 -19.70
C LYS A 10 -12.57 -0.51 -18.40
N TYR A 11 -11.31 -0.07 -18.48
CA TYR A 11 -10.64 0.61 -17.39
C TYR A 11 -11.38 1.88 -16.92
N SER A 12 -11.80 2.75 -17.85
CA SER A 12 -12.52 4.00 -17.51
C SER A 12 -13.86 3.73 -16.83
N GLU A 13 -14.57 2.68 -17.26
CA GLU A 13 -15.81 2.25 -16.61
C GLU A 13 -15.55 1.76 -15.17
N LEU A 14 -14.62 0.82 -14.99
CA LEU A 14 -14.31 0.28 -13.66
C LEU A 14 -13.75 1.35 -12.71
N ARG A 15 -12.88 2.23 -13.21
CA ARG A 15 -12.38 3.38 -12.45
C ARG A 15 -13.53 4.28 -11.97
N SER A 16 -14.54 4.50 -12.82
CA SER A 16 -15.73 5.27 -12.45
C SER A 16 -16.58 4.56 -11.40
N ILE A 17 -16.76 3.23 -11.52
CA ILE A 17 -17.52 2.42 -10.56
C ILE A 17 -16.86 2.43 -9.18
N TYR A 18 -15.54 2.26 -9.12
CA TYR A 18 -14.78 2.18 -7.88
C TYR A 18 -14.13 3.50 -7.46
N LYS A 19 -14.60 4.63 -8.02
CA LYS A 19 -14.11 5.98 -7.69
C LYS A 19 -14.14 6.26 -6.17
N TYR A 20 -15.14 5.78 -5.46
CA TYR A 20 -15.27 5.94 -4.00
C TYR A 20 -14.08 5.35 -3.24
N TYR A 21 -13.41 4.34 -3.80
CA TYR A 21 -12.23 3.71 -3.19
C TYR A 21 -10.95 4.36 -3.72
N ILE A 22 -10.88 4.55 -5.04
CA ILE A 22 -9.68 5.08 -5.72
C ILE A 22 -9.36 6.51 -5.27
N ASP A 23 -10.34 7.40 -5.24
CA ASP A 23 -10.09 8.83 -5.00
C ASP A 23 -9.55 9.12 -3.58
N PRO A 24 -10.09 8.54 -2.49
CA PRO A 24 -9.53 8.73 -1.16
C PRO A 24 -8.07 8.26 -1.04
N TYR A 25 -7.72 7.10 -1.59
CA TYR A 25 -6.34 6.60 -1.51
C TYR A 25 -5.39 7.40 -2.40
N ASN A 26 -5.83 7.84 -3.59
CA ASN A 26 -5.06 8.77 -4.41
C ASN A 26 -4.81 10.09 -3.64
N ALA A 27 -5.82 10.64 -2.96
CA ALA A 27 -5.65 11.85 -2.14
C ALA A 27 -4.68 11.65 -0.97
N LEU A 28 -4.66 10.47 -0.34
CA LEU A 28 -3.75 10.14 0.76
C LEU A 28 -2.30 9.98 0.30
N TYR A 29 -2.05 9.18 -0.74
CA TYR A 29 -0.69 8.91 -1.21
C TYR A 29 -0.09 10.09 -1.98
N GLN A 30 -0.92 10.93 -2.63
CA GLN A 30 -0.46 12.13 -3.33
C GLN A 30 -0.56 13.41 -2.49
N LEU A 31 -0.79 13.30 -1.17
CA LEU A 31 -0.96 14.45 -0.28
C LEU A 31 0.24 15.40 -0.36
N LYS A 32 -0.03 16.68 -0.63
CA LYS A 32 1.00 17.73 -0.80
C LYS A 32 0.75 19.00 0.02
N THR A 33 -0.05 18.91 1.07
CA THR A 33 -0.55 20.08 1.80
C THR A 33 -0.39 19.95 3.31
N GLU A 34 -0.16 21.07 3.97
CA GLU A 34 -0.24 21.25 5.42
C GLU A 34 -1.41 22.19 5.80
N ASN A 35 -2.23 22.60 4.82
CA ASN A 35 -3.34 23.52 5.03
C ASN A 35 -4.55 22.81 5.66
N ASP A 36 -5.03 23.33 6.79
CA ASP A 36 -6.13 22.72 7.55
C ASP A 36 -7.44 22.58 6.74
N GLU A 37 -7.77 23.52 5.84
CA GLU A 37 -8.99 23.45 5.02
C GLU A 37 -8.92 22.30 4.00
N GLU A 38 -7.77 22.14 3.35
CA GLU A 38 -7.52 21.06 2.40
C GLU A 38 -7.49 19.70 3.11
N LEU A 39 -6.82 19.61 4.28
CA LEU A 39 -6.83 18.39 5.10
C LEU A 39 -8.23 18.02 5.56
N ASN A 40 -9.05 19.00 5.93
CA ASN A 40 -10.46 18.76 6.28
C ASN A 40 -11.28 18.26 5.08
N SER A 41 -10.95 18.68 3.85
CA SER A 41 -11.58 18.15 2.63
C SER A 41 -11.22 16.67 2.42
N ILE A 42 -9.93 16.32 2.55
CA ILE A 42 -9.45 14.93 2.45
C ILE A 42 -10.10 14.06 3.54
N TYR A 43 -10.12 14.55 4.79
CA TYR A 43 -10.79 13.85 5.91
C TYR A 43 -12.26 13.59 5.62
N LYS A 44 -13.02 14.58 5.13
CA LYS A 44 -14.44 14.40 4.78
C LYS A 44 -14.63 13.33 3.71
N MET A 45 -13.78 13.32 2.70
CA MET A 45 -13.81 12.31 1.64
C MET A 45 -13.57 10.90 2.20
N ILE A 46 -12.53 10.71 3.02
CA ILE A 46 -12.23 9.44 3.69
C ILE A 46 -13.40 9.00 4.57
N LYS A 47 -13.90 9.91 5.40
CA LYS A 47 -15.03 9.65 6.30
C LYS A 47 -16.25 9.17 5.53
N THR A 48 -16.69 9.93 4.52
CA THR A 48 -17.90 9.60 3.76
C THR A 48 -17.71 8.31 2.95
N GLU A 49 -16.64 8.18 2.18
CA GLU A 49 -16.51 7.11 1.19
C GLU A 49 -16.01 5.79 1.78
N LEU A 50 -15.14 5.84 2.79
CA LEU A 50 -14.53 4.63 3.39
C LEU A 50 -15.18 4.24 4.72
N ILE A 51 -15.47 5.19 5.61
CA ILE A 51 -15.90 4.87 6.98
C ILE A 51 -17.42 4.79 7.13
N ASP A 52 -18.15 5.87 6.80
CA ASP A 52 -19.58 6.02 7.10
C ASP A 52 -20.46 5.07 6.26
N LEU A 53 -20.01 4.70 5.06
CA LEU A 53 -20.63 3.63 4.26
C LEU A 53 -20.39 2.23 4.85
N LYS A 54 -19.79 2.14 6.05
CA LYS A 54 -19.45 0.93 6.81
C LYS A 54 -18.61 -0.06 6.02
N LYS A 55 -17.76 0.45 5.13
CA LYS A 55 -16.86 -0.38 4.32
C LYS A 55 -15.60 -0.74 5.09
N TYR A 56 -15.08 0.19 5.90
CA TYR A 56 -13.82 0.01 6.65
C TYR A 56 -13.96 0.43 8.11
N LEU A 57 -13.23 -0.27 8.99
CA LEU A 57 -13.10 0.12 10.39
C LEU A 57 -12.21 1.37 10.51
N PRO A 58 -12.58 2.39 11.31
CA PRO A 58 -11.76 3.59 11.52
C PRO A 58 -10.32 3.28 11.95
N GLN A 59 -10.12 2.22 12.74
CA GLN A 59 -8.80 1.79 13.19
C GLN A 59 -7.89 1.38 12.03
N ASN A 60 -8.43 0.68 11.02
CA ASN A 60 -7.64 0.26 9.86
C ASN A 60 -7.22 1.47 9.04
N ILE A 61 -8.12 2.43 8.83
CA ILE A 61 -7.81 3.68 8.12
C ILE A 61 -6.71 4.47 8.86
N ILE A 62 -6.74 4.54 10.19
CA ILE A 62 -5.66 5.18 10.97
C ILE A 62 -4.32 4.47 10.74
N ILE A 63 -4.29 3.12 10.78
CA ILE A 63 -3.06 2.36 10.51
C ILE A 63 -2.53 2.69 9.11
N GLU A 64 -3.39 2.69 8.10
CA GLU A 64 -3.01 2.97 6.71
C GLU A 64 -2.46 4.39 6.55
N ILE A 65 -3.16 5.41 7.06
CA ILE A 65 -2.71 6.80 7.03
C ILE A 65 -1.32 6.95 7.65
N LEU A 66 -1.10 6.34 8.81
CA LEU A 66 0.19 6.44 9.50
C LEU A 66 1.29 5.58 8.85
N TYR A 67 0.92 4.57 8.06
CA TYR A 67 1.86 3.74 7.31
C TYR A 67 2.42 4.48 6.09
N ILE A 68 1.61 5.35 5.46
CA ILE A 68 2.00 6.18 4.31
C ILE A 68 3.16 7.12 4.64
N ILE A 69 3.27 7.56 5.90
CA ILE A 69 4.31 8.50 6.36
C ILE A 69 5.70 8.12 5.85
N GLN A 70 6.09 6.85 5.87
CA GLN A 70 7.44 6.47 5.43
C GLN A 70 7.71 6.72 3.93
N TYR A 71 6.67 6.82 3.12
CA TYR A 71 6.76 7.06 1.67
C TYR A 71 6.49 8.51 1.28
N ASN A 72 5.99 9.32 2.21
CA ASN A 72 5.76 10.75 2.00
C ASN A 72 6.02 11.55 3.29
N ASN A 73 7.19 11.33 3.90
CA ASN A 73 7.46 11.82 5.27
C ASN A 73 7.53 13.34 5.37
N ARG A 74 7.68 14.06 4.25
CA ARG A 74 7.56 15.53 4.20
C ARG A 74 6.30 16.03 4.90
N TYR A 75 5.18 15.33 4.73
CA TYR A 75 3.87 15.72 5.26
C TYR A 75 3.46 14.91 6.50
N THR A 76 4.43 14.43 7.28
CA THR A 76 4.19 13.67 8.52
C THR A 76 3.11 14.32 9.39
N LYS A 77 3.20 15.63 9.63
CA LYS A 77 2.22 16.37 10.44
C LYS A 77 0.80 16.29 9.88
N SER A 78 0.65 16.39 8.56
CA SER A 78 -0.65 16.27 7.89
C SER A 78 -1.28 14.89 8.09
N TYR A 79 -0.50 13.83 7.95
CA TYR A 79 -0.96 12.46 8.21
C TYR A 79 -1.35 12.24 9.68
N LEU A 80 -0.55 12.78 10.62
CA LEU A 80 -0.88 12.76 12.05
C LEU A 80 -2.20 13.49 12.32
N THR A 81 -2.42 14.65 11.72
CA THR A 81 -3.68 15.41 11.83
C THR A 81 -4.87 14.61 11.28
N LEU A 82 -4.75 13.99 10.10
CA LEU A 82 -5.82 13.16 9.54
C LEU A 82 -6.16 11.97 10.44
N ALA A 83 -5.14 11.28 10.95
CA ALA A 83 -5.33 10.19 11.92
C ALA A 83 -6.00 10.69 13.22
N LYS A 84 -5.64 11.88 13.69
CA LYS A 84 -6.23 12.50 14.89
C LYS A 84 -7.70 12.83 14.71
N LEU A 85 -8.08 13.41 13.56
CA LEU A 85 -9.47 13.71 13.24
C LEU A 85 -10.36 12.47 13.29
N ILE A 86 -9.90 11.36 12.70
CA ILE A 86 -10.61 10.07 12.74
C ILE A 86 -10.63 9.52 14.17
N SER A 87 -9.51 9.57 14.88
CA SER A 87 -9.40 9.09 16.26
C SER A 87 -10.39 9.80 17.20
N ASP A 88 -10.55 11.11 17.05
CA ASP A 88 -11.44 11.92 17.87
C ASP A 88 -12.91 11.64 17.56
N GLU A 89 -13.27 11.67 16.27
CA GLU A 89 -14.64 11.46 15.78
C GLU A 89 -15.19 10.10 16.22
N TYR A 90 -14.39 9.04 16.05
CA TYR A 90 -14.82 7.67 16.35
C TYR A 90 -14.36 7.19 17.73
N HIS A 91 -13.82 8.09 18.56
CA HIS A 91 -13.38 7.85 19.93
C HIS A 91 -12.39 6.66 20.07
N ILE A 92 -11.50 6.51 19.10
CA ILE A 92 -10.48 5.45 19.07
C ILE A 92 -9.36 5.81 20.05
N LYS A 93 -9.02 4.88 20.94
CA LYS A 93 -7.94 5.05 21.93
C LYS A 93 -6.92 3.93 21.95
N GLU A 94 -7.20 2.83 21.27
CA GLU A 94 -6.36 1.64 21.27
C GLU A 94 -6.42 0.96 19.91
N ILE A 95 -5.26 0.68 19.33
CA ILE A 95 -5.09 0.01 18.04
C ILE A 95 -3.92 -0.96 18.20
N SER A 96 -4.10 -2.22 17.81
CA SER A 96 -3.04 -3.23 17.88
C SER A 96 -2.42 -3.48 16.52
N GLY A 97 -1.12 -3.81 16.50
CA GLY A 97 -0.41 -4.22 15.28
C GLY A 97 -0.03 -3.07 14.35
N MET A 98 0.09 -1.86 14.90
CA MET A 98 0.64 -0.70 14.21
C MET A 98 2.17 -0.80 14.09
N LYS A 99 2.78 -0.17 13.08
CA LYS A 99 4.23 -0.03 13.03
C LYS A 99 4.69 0.83 14.22
N ILE A 100 5.71 0.38 14.93
CA ILE A 100 6.15 1.01 16.17
C ILE A 100 6.53 2.49 16.03
N ILE A 101 7.18 2.85 14.91
CA ILE A 101 7.51 4.24 14.60
C ILE A 101 6.27 5.10 14.39
N SER A 102 5.21 4.57 13.77
CA SER A 102 3.96 5.27 13.57
C SER A 102 3.25 5.55 14.89
N ASN A 103 3.23 4.57 15.80
CA ASN A 103 2.67 4.74 17.15
C ASN A 103 3.49 5.77 17.96
N PHE A 104 4.82 5.72 17.85
CA PHE A 104 5.70 6.69 18.50
C PHE A 104 5.47 8.12 18.00
N LEU A 105 5.42 8.36 16.68
CA LEU A 105 5.19 9.69 16.12
C LEU A 105 3.85 10.29 16.56
N PHE A 106 2.80 9.46 16.61
CA PHE A 106 1.49 9.91 17.06
C PHE A 106 1.46 10.23 18.56
N TYR A 107 2.17 9.43 19.36
CA TYR A 107 2.36 9.69 20.78
C TYR A 107 3.13 10.98 21.04
N GLU A 108 4.23 11.23 20.33
CA GLU A 108 5.02 12.45 20.49
C GLU A 108 4.23 13.72 20.17
N GLU A 109 3.37 13.70 19.14
CA GLU A 109 2.58 14.86 18.74
C GLU A 109 1.35 15.10 19.64
N TYR A 110 0.63 14.04 20.05
CA TYR A 110 -0.68 14.17 20.71
C TYR A 110 -0.77 13.55 22.12
N GLY A 111 0.27 12.87 22.59
CA GLY A 111 0.27 12.16 23.88
C GLY A 111 -0.63 10.91 23.91
N ILE A 112 -1.09 10.42 22.75
CA ILE A 112 -1.96 9.25 22.64
C ILE A 112 -1.12 8.06 22.18
N LYS A 113 -1.09 7.01 23.00
CA LYS A 113 -0.42 5.75 22.70
C LYS A 113 -1.44 4.71 22.28
N PHE A 114 -1.50 4.39 20.99
CA PHE A 114 -2.48 3.46 20.45
C PHE A 114 -2.18 2.01 20.85
N ASP A 115 -0.95 1.54 20.65
CA ASP A 115 -0.53 0.22 21.09
C ASP A 115 0.23 0.36 22.42
N LYS A 116 -0.41 -0.09 23.51
CA LYS A 116 0.16 -0.01 24.85
C LYS A 116 1.29 -1.01 25.08
N SER A 117 1.40 -2.03 24.22
CA SER A 117 2.45 -3.05 24.32
C SER A 117 3.83 -2.54 23.90
N ASP A 118 3.87 -1.51 23.06
CA ASP A 118 5.12 -0.88 22.62
C ASP A 118 5.82 -0.19 23.79
N ASP A 119 7.09 -0.53 24.06
CA ASP A 119 7.87 0.11 25.12
C ASP A 119 8.86 1.11 24.52
N PHE A 120 8.42 2.37 24.35
CA PHE A 120 9.22 3.42 23.73
C PHE A 120 10.53 3.72 24.49
N GLU A 121 10.63 3.40 25.79
CA GLU A 121 11.87 3.60 26.56
C GLU A 121 12.96 2.58 26.19
N LYS A 122 12.57 1.45 25.59
CA LYS A 122 13.50 0.37 25.20
C LYS A 122 13.89 0.42 23.72
N ILE A 123 13.35 1.36 22.96
CA ILE A 123 13.51 1.42 21.51
C ILE A 123 14.32 2.66 21.17
N GLU A 124 15.44 2.44 20.48
CA GLU A 124 16.22 3.52 19.91
C GLU A 124 15.71 3.80 18.50
N PHE A 125 15.25 5.03 18.25
CA PHE A 125 14.90 5.50 16.92
C PHE A 125 16.02 6.36 16.35
N TYR A 126 16.34 6.15 15.07
CA TYR A 126 17.46 6.83 14.42
C TYR A 126 17.00 8.08 13.67
N ASN A 127 17.65 9.21 13.97
CA ASN A 127 17.55 10.48 13.23
C ASN A 127 16.12 10.94 12.94
N LEU A 128 15.23 10.92 13.94
CA LEU A 128 13.84 11.39 13.78
C LEU A 128 13.74 12.93 13.68
N ASP A 129 14.83 13.64 13.93
CA ASP A 129 14.85 15.08 13.94
C ASP A 129 15.18 15.74 12.60
N ILE A 130 15.16 14.95 11.52
CA ILE A 130 15.33 15.43 10.14
C ILE A 130 14.33 16.55 9.77
N HIS A 131 13.16 16.61 10.43
CA HIS A 131 12.14 17.64 10.23
C HIS A 131 12.44 18.97 10.95
N LYS A 132 13.42 19.02 11.86
CA LYS A 132 13.77 20.26 12.59
C LYS A 132 14.25 21.35 11.64
N GLY A 133 13.94 22.61 11.97
CA GLY A 133 14.07 23.78 11.10
C GLY A 133 15.47 24.13 10.55
N ASN A 134 16.53 23.45 10.98
CA ASN A 134 17.90 23.74 10.58
C ASN A 134 18.75 22.48 10.35
N THR A 135 18.29 21.59 9.46
CA THR A 135 19.06 20.41 9.02
C THR A 135 19.25 20.42 7.51
N ILE A 136 20.35 19.82 7.03
CA ILE A 136 20.59 19.63 5.60
C ILE A 136 19.49 18.77 4.95
N TYR A 137 18.97 17.79 5.70
CA TYR A 137 17.87 16.93 5.27
C TYR A 137 16.58 17.70 5.05
N ARG A 138 16.28 18.69 5.91
CA ARG A 138 15.14 19.56 5.71
C ARG A 138 15.34 20.47 4.48
N ALA A 139 16.56 20.92 4.22
CA ALA A 139 16.87 21.68 3.02
C ALA A 139 16.58 20.84 1.75
N ILE A 140 17.03 19.59 1.71
CA ILE A 140 16.68 18.64 0.64
C ILE A 140 15.16 18.42 0.57
N MET A 141 14.52 18.12 1.70
CA MET A 141 13.10 17.80 1.78
C MET A 141 12.20 18.88 1.17
N TYR A 142 12.58 20.16 1.28
CA TYR A 142 11.81 21.28 0.70
C TYR A 142 12.48 21.90 -0.54
N ASN A 143 13.51 21.26 -1.11
CA ASN A 143 14.27 21.76 -2.25
C ASN A 143 14.81 23.21 -2.02
N ASP A 144 15.22 23.51 -0.79
CA ASP A 144 15.74 24.82 -0.36
C ASP A 144 17.24 24.90 -0.72
N LEU A 145 17.51 25.28 -1.97
CA LEU A 145 18.86 25.34 -2.53
C LEU A 145 19.78 26.28 -1.74
N GLU A 146 19.27 27.43 -1.30
CA GLU A 146 20.07 28.43 -0.56
C GLU A 146 20.59 27.85 0.74
N LYS A 147 19.72 27.25 1.57
CA LYS A 147 20.18 26.59 2.80
C LYS A 147 21.06 25.39 2.52
N PHE A 148 20.75 24.63 1.48
CA PHE A 148 21.56 23.47 1.11
C PHE A 148 23.00 23.88 0.78
N ILE A 149 23.19 24.96 0.00
CA ILE A 149 24.52 25.53 -0.29
C ILE A 149 25.25 25.88 1.01
N LEU A 150 24.60 26.59 1.94
CA LEU A 150 25.19 26.95 3.24
C LEU A 150 25.64 25.74 4.07
N PHE A 151 24.99 24.58 3.94
CA PHE A 151 25.47 23.35 4.56
C PHE A 151 26.67 22.75 3.83
N THR A 152 26.68 22.78 2.50
CA THR A 152 27.77 22.23 1.69
C THR A 152 29.07 23.03 1.74
N GLU A 153 29.03 24.25 2.26
CA GLU A 153 30.18 25.15 2.41
C GLU A 153 30.81 25.09 3.80
N ARG A 154 30.27 24.28 4.72
CA ARG A 154 30.86 24.13 6.06
C ARG A 154 32.08 23.21 6.02
N ASP A 155 33.04 23.50 6.89
CA ASP A 155 34.27 22.71 7.02
C ASP A 155 34.02 21.24 7.43
N ASP A 156 32.89 20.96 8.09
CA ASP A 156 32.48 19.63 8.56
C ASP A 156 31.58 18.87 7.56
N PHE A 157 31.32 19.44 6.39
CA PHE A 157 30.49 18.79 5.38
C PHE A 157 31.16 17.53 4.79
N ASN A 158 30.42 16.42 4.79
CA ASN A 158 30.84 15.17 4.18
C ASN A 158 29.83 14.75 3.10
N GLU A 159 30.23 14.82 1.84
CA GLU A 159 29.38 14.45 0.69
C GLU A 159 28.98 12.96 0.65
N PHE A 160 29.76 12.09 1.31
CA PHE A 160 29.50 10.65 1.40
C PHE A 160 28.68 10.27 2.64
N GLN A 161 28.17 11.27 3.39
CA GLN A 161 27.34 11.02 4.55
C GLN A 161 26.07 10.26 4.14
N LEU A 162 25.80 9.17 4.87
CA LEU A 162 24.58 8.39 4.75
C LEU A 162 23.64 8.68 5.92
N LEU A 163 22.35 8.89 5.61
CA LEU A 163 21.29 9.03 6.60
C LEU A 163 20.63 7.69 6.87
N ILE A 164 20.83 7.13 8.06
CA ILE A 164 20.03 6.03 8.60
C ILE A 164 18.87 6.64 9.39
N CYS A 165 17.63 6.45 8.96
CA CYS A 165 16.47 7.08 9.59
C CYS A 165 15.21 6.22 9.48
N ASP A 166 14.51 5.99 10.59
CA ASP A 166 13.32 5.12 10.62
C ASP A 166 12.09 5.68 9.89
N LEU A 167 12.16 6.94 9.43
CA LEU A 167 11.13 7.62 8.65
C LEU A 167 11.19 7.34 7.15
N TYR A 168 12.18 6.57 6.68
CA TYR A 168 12.29 6.14 5.28
C TYR A 168 12.13 4.61 5.18
N PRO A 169 11.64 4.08 4.04
CA PRO A 169 11.63 2.64 3.81
C PRO A 169 13.07 2.11 3.80
N TYR A 170 13.31 0.86 4.21
CA TYR A 170 14.59 0.14 4.08
C TYR A 170 15.87 0.88 4.59
N SER A 171 15.74 1.81 5.53
CA SER A 171 16.79 2.77 5.88
C SER A 171 18.04 2.24 6.61
N LYS A 172 18.09 0.93 6.92
CA LYS A 172 19.24 0.32 7.63
C LYS A 172 20.57 0.45 6.90
N GLN A 173 20.54 0.58 5.57
CA GLN A 173 21.73 0.79 4.74
C GLN A 173 22.16 2.26 4.67
N GLY A 174 21.26 3.17 5.06
CA GLY A 174 21.44 4.61 4.95
C GLY A 174 21.23 5.14 3.52
N TYR A 175 20.90 6.42 3.41
CA TYR A 175 20.71 7.11 2.13
C TYR A 175 21.67 8.27 1.95
N SER A 176 22.27 8.36 0.77
CA SER A 176 23.06 9.51 0.35
C SER A 176 22.18 10.74 0.15
N PHE A 177 22.79 11.94 0.14
CA PHE A 177 22.05 13.16 -0.16
C PHE A 177 21.40 13.13 -1.55
N LEU A 178 22.03 12.49 -2.54
CA LEU A 178 21.48 12.41 -3.89
C LEU A 178 20.23 11.52 -3.94
N GLU A 179 20.25 10.38 -3.25
CA GLU A 179 19.09 9.48 -3.12
C GLU A 179 17.95 10.18 -2.39
N LEU A 180 18.24 10.95 -1.33
CA LEU A 180 17.24 11.76 -0.65
C LEU A 180 16.66 12.85 -1.56
N CYS A 181 17.47 13.46 -2.43
CA CYS A 181 16.94 14.39 -3.43
C CYS A 181 15.97 13.69 -4.39
N CYS A 182 16.25 12.44 -4.78
CA CYS A 182 15.35 11.65 -5.62
C CYS A 182 14.04 11.32 -4.90
N TYR A 183 14.12 10.88 -3.63
CA TYR A 183 12.96 10.58 -2.80
C TYR A 183 12.04 11.80 -2.64
N HIS A 184 12.62 12.97 -2.40
CA HIS A 184 11.86 14.20 -2.17
C HIS A 184 11.51 14.97 -3.46
N GLY A 185 12.06 14.57 -4.62
CA GLY A 185 11.92 15.37 -5.84
C GLY A 185 12.65 16.72 -5.79
N ALA A 186 13.73 16.82 -5.01
CA ALA A 186 14.49 18.04 -4.77
C ALA A 186 15.49 18.35 -5.90
N VAL A 187 14.96 18.83 -7.02
CA VAL A 187 15.70 18.97 -8.29
C VAL A 187 16.88 19.93 -8.22
N ASP A 188 16.80 20.99 -7.43
CA ASP A 188 17.86 22.00 -7.37
C ASP A 188 19.03 21.49 -6.52
N CYS A 189 18.73 20.87 -5.38
CA CYS A 189 19.73 20.19 -4.56
C CYS A 189 20.39 19.03 -5.34
N PHE A 190 19.60 18.26 -6.10
CA PHE A 190 20.10 17.20 -6.98
C PHE A 190 21.09 17.74 -8.03
N LYS A 191 20.72 18.82 -8.73
CA LYS A 191 21.57 19.47 -9.75
C LYS A 191 22.87 20.00 -9.13
N LEU A 192 22.82 20.56 -7.92
CA LEU A 192 24.02 20.99 -7.20
C LEU A 192 24.95 19.81 -6.89
N LEU A 193 24.42 18.71 -6.34
CA LEU A 193 25.21 17.52 -6.02
C LEU A 193 25.89 16.93 -7.26
N ARG A 194 25.17 16.83 -8.37
CA ARG A 194 25.71 16.34 -9.65
C ARG A 194 26.81 17.25 -10.22
N SER A 195 26.62 18.56 -10.16
CA SER A 195 27.54 19.52 -10.80
C SER A 195 28.78 19.84 -9.95
N LYS A 196 28.62 20.00 -8.63
CA LYS A 196 29.70 20.41 -7.72
C LYS A 196 30.51 19.23 -7.20
N PHE A 197 29.84 18.12 -6.88
CA PHE A 197 30.45 16.97 -6.20
C PHE A 197 30.51 15.71 -7.07
N ASN A 198 29.98 15.76 -8.31
CA ASN A 198 29.91 14.62 -9.22
C ASN A 198 29.27 13.37 -8.56
N SER A 199 28.31 13.57 -7.65
CA SER A 199 27.69 12.49 -6.88
C SER A 199 27.10 11.41 -7.80
N GLU A 200 27.44 10.15 -7.58
CA GLU A 200 27.04 9.03 -8.44
C GLU A 200 25.52 8.79 -8.41
N ILE A 201 24.91 8.58 -9.58
CA ILE A 201 23.51 8.16 -9.68
C ILE A 201 23.45 6.64 -9.45
N THR A 202 22.94 6.25 -8.29
CA THR A 202 22.75 4.84 -7.91
C THR A 202 21.44 4.27 -8.46
N GLN A 203 21.25 2.95 -8.39
CA GLN A 203 19.95 2.34 -8.69
C GLN A 203 18.84 2.88 -7.76
N THR A 204 19.14 3.11 -6.49
CA THR A 204 18.22 3.71 -5.51
C THR A 204 17.76 5.10 -5.95
N CYS A 205 18.64 5.92 -6.57
CA CYS A 205 18.23 7.21 -7.14
C CYS A 205 17.12 7.03 -8.19
N LEU A 206 17.27 6.08 -9.11
CA LEU A 206 16.24 5.80 -10.11
C LEU A 206 14.97 5.28 -9.46
N GLU A 207 15.08 4.32 -8.53
CA GLU A 207 13.93 3.77 -7.80
C GLU A 207 13.15 4.87 -7.07
N PHE A 208 13.83 5.74 -6.32
CA PHE A 208 13.19 6.84 -5.60
C PHE A 208 12.69 7.97 -6.49
N SER A 209 13.24 8.14 -7.69
CA SER A 209 12.73 9.14 -8.63
C SER A 209 11.26 8.91 -9.03
N PHE A 210 10.80 7.64 -9.03
CA PHE A 210 9.40 7.28 -9.23
C PHE A 210 8.51 7.62 -8.03
N LEU A 211 9.07 7.67 -6.82
CA LEU A 211 8.35 8.07 -5.61
C LEU A 211 8.28 9.61 -5.49
N GLY A 212 9.41 10.30 -5.67
CA GLY A 212 9.49 11.75 -5.57
C GLY A 212 8.81 12.49 -6.74
N GLY A 213 8.68 11.81 -7.89
CA GLY A 213 7.85 12.25 -9.01
C GLY A 213 8.31 13.52 -9.70
N ASN A 214 9.61 13.83 -9.64
CA ASN A 214 10.20 14.94 -10.38
C ASN A 214 10.72 14.47 -11.75
N PRO A 215 10.14 14.93 -12.88
CA PRO A 215 10.50 14.44 -14.22
C PRO A 215 11.97 14.70 -14.60
N ASP A 216 12.55 15.84 -14.18
CA ASP A 216 13.95 16.17 -14.48
C ASP A 216 14.88 15.14 -13.83
N ILE A 217 14.66 14.84 -12.54
CA ILE A 217 15.46 13.85 -11.81
C ILE A 217 15.32 12.48 -12.43
N MET A 218 14.09 12.03 -12.71
CA MET A 218 13.82 10.72 -13.30
C MET A 218 14.49 10.59 -14.67
N SER A 219 14.35 11.59 -15.53
CA SER A 219 14.96 11.60 -16.87
C SER A 219 16.49 11.55 -16.81
N GLU A 220 17.11 12.20 -15.81
CA GLU A 220 18.54 12.14 -15.59
C GLU A 220 18.96 10.75 -15.09
N CYS A 221 18.23 10.17 -14.14
CA CYS A 221 18.54 8.85 -13.59
C CYS A 221 18.47 7.75 -14.66
N LEU A 222 17.49 7.82 -15.57
CA LEU A 222 17.31 6.87 -16.68
C LEU A 222 18.48 6.87 -17.69
N LYS A 223 19.34 7.91 -17.72
CA LYS A 223 20.54 7.92 -18.56
C LYS A 223 21.63 6.98 -18.03
N TYR A 224 21.61 6.67 -16.73
CA TYR A 224 22.65 5.90 -16.05
C TYR A 224 22.18 4.54 -15.56
N GLN A 225 20.90 4.41 -15.21
CA GLN A 225 20.32 3.23 -14.60
C GLN A 225 19.15 2.68 -15.42
N LYS A 226 18.81 1.41 -15.23
CA LYS A 226 17.68 0.77 -15.89
C LYS A 226 16.55 0.50 -14.88
N PRO A 227 15.28 0.75 -15.26
CA PRO A 227 14.16 0.41 -14.41
C PRO A 227 14.13 -1.08 -14.02
N ASN A 228 13.72 -1.34 -12.78
CA ASN A 228 13.58 -2.68 -12.22
C ASN A 228 12.22 -2.81 -11.50
N LYS A 229 12.00 -3.95 -10.82
CA LYS A 229 10.75 -4.19 -10.09
C LYS A 229 10.51 -3.20 -8.93
N GLU A 230 11.56 -2.67 -8.32
CA GLU A 230 11.42 -1.68 -7.25
C GLU A 230 10.99 -0.31 -7.81
N CYS A 231 11.39 0.05 -9.05
CA CYS A 231 10.79 1.19 -9.76
C CYS A 231 9.27 1.03 -9.92
N MET A 232 8.79 -0.16 -10.32
CA MET A 232 7.35 -0.43 -10.44
C MET A 232 6.65 -0.32 -9.10
N LYS A 233 7.25 -0.89 -8.05
CA LYS A 233 6.72 -0.77 -6.69
C LYS A 233 6.62 0.70 -6.24
N ASN A 234 7.65 1.52 -6.47
CA ASN A 234 7.60 2.95 -6.12
C ASN A 234 6.58 3.73 -6.96
N ALA A 235 6.38 3.38 -8.24
CA ALA A 235 5.32 3.97 -9.07
C ALA A 235 3.90 3.61 -8.57
N ILE A 236 3.72 2.38 -8.08
CA ILE A 236 2.47 1.95 -7.42
C ILE A 236 2.30 2.72 -6.10
N ILE A 237 3.33 2.82 -5.26
CA ILE A 237 3.27 3.57 -3.99
C ILE A 237 2.96 5.05 -4.22
N SER A 238 3.49 5.66 -5.29
CA SER A 238 3.25 7.08 -5.58
C SER A 238 1.83 7.37 -6.07
N HIS A 239 1.01 6.33 -6.29
CA HIS A 239 -0.31 6.44 -6.93
C HIS A 239 -0.26 7.23 -8.24
N ASN A 240 0.83 7.09 -9.02
CA ASN A 240 0.99 7.79 -10.29
C ASN A 240 0.83 6.81 -11.45
N ILE A 241 -0.36 6.79 -12.05
CA ILE A 241 -0.69 5.84 -13.10
C ILE A 241 0.14 6.03 -14.38
N ASP A 242 0.60 7.25 -14.64
CA ASP A 242 1.48 7.54 -15.78
C ASP A 242 2.83 6.85 -15.61
N PHE A 243 3.34 6.75 -14.37
CA PHE A 243 4.57 6.03 -14.08
C PHE A 243 4.41 4.52 -14.21
N VAL A 244 3.29 3.98 -13.72
CA VAL A 244 2.99 2.55 -13.82
C VAL A 244 2.87 2.14 -15.29
N THR A 245 2.09 2.88 -16.07
CA THR A 245 1.91 2.61 -17.51
C THR A 245 3.20 2.83 -18.31
N PHE A 246 3.99 3.86 -17.98
CA PHE A 246 5.31 4.07 -18.58
C PHE A 246 6.26 2.88 -18.36
N LEU A 247 6.38 2.40 -17.11
CA LEU A 247 7.22 1.25 -16.78
C LEU A 247 6.75 -0.04 -17.44
N MET A 248 5.44 -0.24 -17.51
CA MET A 248 4.85 -1.41 -18.17
C MET A 248 5.09 -1.37 -19.68
N ASN A 249 4.82 -0.25 -20.34
CA ASN A 249 4.84 -0.16 -21.80
C ASN A 249 6.25 0.00 -22.38
N GLU A 250 7.08 0.85 -21.78
CA GLU A 250 8.40 1.19 -22.32
C GLU A 250 9.50 0.21 -21.87
N TYR A 251 9.31 -0.45 -20.72
CA TYR A 251 10.30 -1.35 -20.12
C TYR A 251 9.80 -2.78 -19.93
N ASN A 252 8.54 -3.08 -20.25
CA ASN A 252 7.94 -4.40 -20.10
C ASN A 252 8.07 -4.95 -18.67
N ILE A 253 7.93 -4.07 -17.68
CA ILE A 253 7.93 -4.45 -16.27
C ILE A 253 6.49 -4.75 -15.86
N GLU A 254 6.25 -5.97 -15.42
CA GLU A 254 4.94 -6.41 -14.95
C GLU A 254 4.50 -5.63 -13.71
N ILE A 255 3.21 -5.27 -13.66
CA ILE A 255 2.60 -4.60 -12.51
C ILE A 255 2.54 -5.59 -11.33
N ASP A 256 3.09 -5.18 -10.20
CA ASP A 256 3.07 -5.98 -8.97
C ASP A 256 1.69 -5.90 -8.30
N LEU A 257 0.86 -6.93 -8.52
CA LEU A 257 -0.48 -7.03 -7.94
C LEU A 257 -0.48 -7.10 -6.40
N TYR A 258 0.56 -7.68 -5.78
CA TYR A 258 0.70 -7.63 -4.31
C TYR A 258 0.93 -6.20 -3.86
N GLY A 259 1.77 -5.45 -4.58
CA GLY A 259 1.95 -4.02 -4.37
C GLY A 259 0.65 -3.24 -4.51
N CYS A 260 -0.14 -3.51 -5.56
CA CYS A 260 -1.43 -2.83 -5.76
C CYS A 260 -2.38 -3.02 -4.56
N VAL A 261 -2.49 -4.24 -4.04
CA VAL A 261 -3.30 -4.53 -2.85
C VAL A 261 -2.71 -3.86 -1.62
N PHE A 262 -1.43 -4.07 -1.36
CA PHE A 262 -0.77 -3.64 -0.12
C PHE A 262 -0.75 -2.12 0.04
N TYR A 263 -0.66 -1.39 -1.07
CA TYR A 263 -0.72 0.07 -1.10
C TYR A 263 -2.11 0.62 -1.42
N ASN A 264 -3.15 -0.22 -1.49
CA ASN A 264 -4.52 0.19 -1.84
C ASN A 264 -4.62 0.94 -3.19
N ASN A 265 -3.73 0.63 -4.13
CA ASN A 265 -3.69 1.22 -5.47
C ASN A 265 -4.51 0.36 -6.45
N LEU A 266 -5.83 0.47 -6.32
CA LEU A 266 -6.77 -0.21 -7.21
C LEU A 266 -6.66 0.29 -8.67
N GLU A 267 -6.24 1.53 -8.89
CA GLU A 267 -6.07 2.09 -10.23
C GLU A 267 -5.01 1.33 -11.04
N SER A 268 -3.87 1.02 -10.42
CA SER A 268 -2.81 0.20 -11.05
C SER A 268 -3.25 -1.25 -11.27
N PHE A 269 -4.03 -1.81 -10.34
CA PHE A 269 -4.65 -3.13 -10.51
C PHE A 269 -5.59 -3.15 -11.73
N LEU A 270 -6.40 -2.11 -11.91
CA LEU A 270 -7.31 -2.01 -13.06
C LEU A 270 -6.54 -1.84 -14.37
N VAL A 271 -5.40 -1.15 -14.38
CA VAL A 271 -4.50 -1.11 -15.56
C VAL A 271 -3.96 -2.50 -15.89
N TYR A 272 -3.51 -3.26 -14.88
CA TYR A 272 -3.06 -4.64 -15.12
C TYR A 272 -4.18 -5.46 -15.78
N PHE A 273 -5.40 -5.37 -15.26
CA PHE A 273 -6.54 -6.10 -15.80
C PHE A 273 -6.87 -5.68 -17.24
N ASP A 274 -6.91 -4.38 -17.52
CA ASP A 274 -7.18 -3.83 -18.85
C ASP A 274 -6.19 -4.33 -19.91
N GLN A 275 -4.93 -4.50 -19.51
CA GLN A 275 -3.83 -4.84 -20.42
C GLN A 275 -3.63 -6.34 -20.59
N THR A 276 -3.89 -7.14 -19.55
CA THR A 276 -3.66 -8.59 -19.56
C THR A 276 -4.93 -9.39 -19.81
N ASN A 277 -6.09 -8.86 -19.40
CA ASN A 277 -7.35 -9.58 -19.30
C ASN A 277 -7.24 -10.91 -18.52
N ASP A 278 -6.30 -11.01 -17.57
CA ASP A 278 -6.12 -12.18 -16.70
C ASP A 278 -7.18 -12.19 -15.59
N ILE A 279 -8.36 -12.71 -15.94
CA ILE A 279 -9.54 -12.75 -15.07
C ILE A 279 -9.26 -13.55 -13.79
N ASP A 280 -8.56 -14.68 -13.89
CA ASP A 280 -8.32 -15.58 -12.77
C ASP A 280 -7.35 -14.96 -11.77
N GLN A 281 -6.25 -14.36 -12.26
CA GLN A 281 -5.29 -13.68 -11.40
C GLN A 281 -5.89 -12.42 -10.77
N CYS A 282 -6.65 -11.64 -11.53
CA CYS A 282 -7.38 -10.49 -11.00
C CYS A 282 -8.41 -10.92 -9.95
N PHE A 283 -9.12 -12.03 -10.15
CA PHE A 283 -10.06 -12.53 -9.15
C PHE A 283 -9.35 -12.83 -7.83
N VAL A 284 -8.23 -13.57 -7.87
CA VAL A 284 -7.42 -13.90 -6.68
C VAL A 284 -7.08 -12.64 -5.88
N PHE A 285 -6.46 -11.65 -6.53
CA PHE A 285 -6.04 -10.42 -5.85
C PHE A 285 -7.19 -9.49 -5.50
N SER A 286 -8.28 -9.51 -6.28
CA SER A 286 -9.49 -8.73 -5.98
C SER A 286 -10.02 -9.07 -4.59
N THR A 287 -9.98 -10.35 -4.17
CA THR A 287 -10.45 -10.79 -2.84
C THR A 287 -9.64 -10.24 -1.67
N MET A 288 -8.48 -9.65 -1.94
CA MET A 288 -7.65 -8.99 -0.95
C MET A 288 -7.96 -7.49 -0.86
N PHE A 289 -8.68 -6.92 -1.83
CA PHE A 289 -9.37 -5.65 -1.66
C PHE A 289 -10.70 -5.94 -0.97
N ASP A 290 -11.03 -5.23 0.11
CA ASP A 290 -12.33 -5.37 0.80
C ASP A 290 -13.47 -4.71 -0.02
N ILE A 291 -13.64 -5.14 -1.28
CA ILE A 291 -14.58 -4.59 -2.26
C ILE A 291 -15.43 -5.73 -2.84
N PRO A 292 -16.54 -6.12 -2.19
CA PRO A 292 -17.33 -7.28 -2.63
C PRO A 292 -17.83 -7.21 -4.07
N SER A 293 -18.21 -6.02 -4.54
CA SER A 293 -18.66 -5.81 -5.92
C SER A 293 -17.55 -6.00 -6.96
N LEU A 294 -16.27 -5.93 -6.58
CA LEU A 294 -15.15 -6.24 -7.47
C LEU A 294 -14.99 -7.76 -7.65
N TRP A 295 -15.22 -8.53 -6.59
CA TRP A 295 -15.16 -10.00 -6.65
C TRP A 295 -16.28 -10.55 -7.53
N GLU A 296 -17.50 -10.06 -7.31
CA GLU A 296 -18.69 -10.38 -8.11
C GLU A 296 -18.49 -10.02 -9.59
N TYR A 297 -17.82 -8.90 -9.87
CA TYR A 297 -17.48 -8.51 -11.22
C TYR A 297 -16.61 -9.58 -11.91
N PHE A 298 -15.51 -10.02 -11.29
CA PHE A 298 -14.66 -11.05 -11.88
C PHE A 298 -15.35 -12.42 -11.98
N LEU A 299 -16.19 -12.79 -11.01
CA LEU A 299 -17.03 -14.00 -11.10
C LEU A 299 -18.00 -13.93 -12.28
N SER A 300 -18.60 -12.76 -12.53
CA SER A 300 -19.49 -12.55 -13.68
C SER A 300 -18.77 -12.66 -15.03
N LEU A 301 -17.45 -12.41 -15.04
CA LEU A 301 -16.58 -12.63 -16.20
C LEU A 301 -16.12 -14.09 -16.36
N GLY A 302 -16.54 -14.99 -15.46
CA GLY A 302 -16.23 -16.41 -15.51
C GLY A 302 -14.94 -16.81 -14.79
N ALA A 303 -14.48 -16.01 -13.82
CA ALA A 303 -13.34 -16.39 -12.97
C ALA A 303 -13.55 -17.75 -12.32
N ASN A 304 -12.51 -18.58 -12.32
CA ASN A 304 -12.58 -19.88 -11.69
C ASN A 304 -12.47 -19.73 -10.15
N ILE A 305 -13.55 -20.12 -9.45
CA ILE A 305 -13.65 -20.02 -7.99
C ILE A 305 -12.56 -20.81 -7.24
N ASN A 306 -11.95 -21.81 -7.90
CA ASN A 306 -10.93 -22.69 -7.37
C ASN A 306 -9.54 -22.45 -8.00
N VAL A 307 -9.28 -21.26 -8.54
CA VAL A 307 -7.93 -20.87 -9.02
C VAL A 307 -6.89 -21.16 -7.95
N LYS A 308 -5.76 -21.72 -8.37
CA LYS A 308 -4.62 -22.04 -7.52
C LYS A 308 -3.45 -21.14 -7.88
N GLY A 309 -2.85 -20.51 -6.87
CA GLY A 309 -1.58 -19.82 -6.99
C GLY A 309 -0.40 -20.80 -7.15
N GLN A 310 0.81 -20.25 -7.21
CA GLN A 310 2.05 -21.04 -7.42
C GLN A 310 2.30 -22.09 -6.33
N ASN A 311 1.84 -21.85 -5.10
CA ASN A 311 1.94 -22.79 -3.98
C ASN A 311 0.73 -23.72 -3.86
N GLY A 312 -0.12 -23.80 -4.89
CA GLY A 312 -1.36 -24.57 -4.82
C GLY A 312 -2.45 -23.96 -3.92
N GLU A 313 -2.19 -22.79 -3.32
CA GLU A 313 -3.13 -22.04 -2.50
C GLU A 313 -4.33 -21.59 -3.36
N THR A 314 -5.54 -21.93 -2.93
CA THR A 314 -6.76 -21.40 -3.55
C THR A 314 -7.09 -20.01 -3.04
N VAL A 315 -7.99 -19.31 -3.72
CA VAL A 315 -8.55 -18.03 -3.22
C VAL A 315 -9.10 -18.16 -1.80
N LEU A 316 -9.66 -19.32 -1.45
CA LEU A 316 -10.13 -19.60 -0.09
C LEU A 316 -8.99 -19.73 0.95
N HIS A 317 -7.79 -20.17 0.55
CA HIS A 317 -6.62 -20.14 1.43
C HIS A 317 -6.20 -18.70 1.71
N ILE A 318 -6.13 -17.87 0.66
CA ILE A 318 -5.71 -16.48 0.75
C ILE A 318 -6.68 -15.66 1.62
N THR A 319 -7.99 -15.81 1.41
CA THR A 319 -9.01 -15.16 2.26
C THR A 319 -8.92 -15.60 3.73
N ALA A 320 -8.62 -16.87 4.01
CA ALA A 320 -8.41 -17.36 5.37
C ALA A 320 -7.15 -16.75 6.03
N ILE A 321 -6.07 -16.55 5.27
CA ILE A 321 -4.85 -15.89 5.73
C ILE A 321 -5.11 -14.41 6.09
N ASN A 322 -5.93 -13.75 5.28
CA ASN A 322 -6.30 -12.34 5.41
C ASN A 322 -7.44 -12.09 6.40
N ASN A 323 -8.10 -13.14 6.88
CA ASN A 323 -9.25 -13.04 7.77
C ASN A 323 -10.46 -12.31 7.15
N SER A 324 -10.61 -12.39 5.82
CA SER A 324 -11.69 -11.74 5.08
C SER A 324 -12.94 -12.63 5.13
N LYS A 325 -13.78 -12.42 6.15
CA LYS A 325 -14.97 -13.24 6.40
C LYS A 325 -15.96 -13.18 5.24
N GLU A 326 -16.26 -11.98 4.76
CA GLU A 326 -17.22 -11.72 3.70
C GLU A 326 -16.77 -12.39 2.39
N ALA A 327 -15.46 -12.31 2.09
CA ALA A 327 -14.87 -13.01 0.94
C ALA A 327 -15.02 -14.53 1.08
N ALA A 328 -14.71 -15.09 2.25
CA ALA A 328 -14.84 -16.52 2.47
C ALA A 328 -16.30 -17.00 2.36
N GLU A 329 -17.26 -16.25 2.90
CA GLU A 329 -18.69 -16.56 2.79
C GLU A 329 -19.18 -16.53 1.33
N LEU A 330 -18.74 -15.52 0.57
CA LEU A 330 -19.04 -15.44 -0.87
C LEU A 330 -18.43 -16.62 -1.64
N LEU A 331 -17.16 -16.93 -1.40
CA LEU A 331 -16.47 -18.03 -2.09
C LEU A 331 -17.16 -19.37 -1.82
N ILE A 332 -17.52 -19.65 -0.57
CA ILE A 332 -18.23 -20.88 -0.19
C ILE A 332 -19.61 -20.95 -0.83
N SER A 333 -20.36 -19.83 -0.86
CA SER A 333 -21.69 -19.81 -1.49
C SER A 333 -21.64 -20.04 -3.00
N HIS A 334 -20.53 -19.68 -3.64
CA HIS A 334 -20.24 -19.93 -5.06
C HIS A 334 -19.55 -21.29 -5.33
N GLY A 335 -19.47 -22.17 -4.33
CA GLY A 335 -18.98 -23.54 -4.52
C GLY A 335 -17.46 -23.70 -4.46
N ALA A 336 -16.73 -22.80 -3.80
CA ALA A 336 -15.32 -22.99 -3.52
C ALA A 336 -15.08 -24.30 -2.76
N ASN A 337 -14.09 -25.08 -3.18
CA ASN A 337 -13.76 -26.35 -2.55
C ASN A 337 -12.98 -26.11 -1.24
N VAL A 338 -13.69 -26.25 -0.12
CA VAL A 338 -13.16 -26.06 1.24
C VAL A 338 -12.11 -27.09 1.67
N ASN A 339 -12.00 -28.20 0.93
CA ASN A 339 -11.08 -29.30 1.24
C ASN A 339 -9.84 -29.31 0.33
N GLU A 340 -9.68 -28.32 -0.55
CA GLU A 340 -8.46 -28.20 -1.34
C GLU A 340 -7.25 -28.08 -0.43
N LYS A 341 -6.17 -28.74 -0.86
CA LYS A 341 -4.88 -28.69 -0.20
C LYS A 341 -3.89 -27.94 -1.07
N ASP A 342 -3.11 -27.09 -0.42
CA ASP A 342 -1.93 -26.49 -1.01
C ASP A 342 -0.76 -27.50 -1.09
N VAL A 343 0.42 -27.03 -1.50
CA VAL A 343 1.64 -27.85 -1.59
C VAL A 343 2.16 -28.34 -0.22
N GLU A 344 1.80 -27.67 0.88
CA GLU A 344 2.12 -28.12 2.25
C GLU A 344 1.11 -29.14 2.78
N GLY A 345 0.06 -29.45 2.00
CA GLY A 345 -1.03 -30.32 2.42
C GLY A 345 -2.02 -29.63 3.38
N LYS A 346 -1.91 -28.32 3.57
CA LYS A 346 -2.80 -27.50 4.40
C LYS A 346 -4.05 -27.10 3.61
N THR A 347 -5.15 -26.97 4.34
CA THR A 347 -6.42 -26.45 3.82
C THR A 347 -6.63 -25.02 4.33
N SER A 348 -7.59 -24.29 3.76
CA SER A 348 -7.98 -22.96 4.26
C SER A 348 -8.33 -22.95 5.75
N LEU A 349 -8.90 -24.05 6.27
CA LEU A 349 -9.20 -24.19 7.70
C LEU A 349 -7.93 -24.27 8.57
N HIS A 350 -6.86 -24.89 8.08
CA HIS A 350 -5.58 -24.92 8.80
C HIS A 350 -5.04 -23.50 8.99
N TYR A 351 -5.07 -22.69 7.93
CA TYR A 351 -4.66 -21.28 7.99
C TYR A 351 -5.55 -20.44 8.91
N ALA A 352 -6.88 -20.62 8.83
CA ALA A 352 -7.81 -19.96 9.73
C ALA A 352 -7.53 -20.32 11.21
N ALA A 353 -7.23 -21.60 11.49
CA ALA A 353 -6.90 -22.07 12.84
C ALA A 353 -5.57 -21.50 13.36
N GLU A 354 -4.53 -21.43 12.53
CA GLU A 354 -3.25 -20.81 12.91
C GLU A 354 -3.41 -19.32 13.27
N LYS A 355 -4.32 -18.61 12.58
CA LYS A 355 -4.62 -17.20 12.87
C LYS A 355 -5.40 -17.01 14.18
N ILE A 356 -6.31 -17.93 14.53
CA ILE A 356 -7.04 -17.93 15.81
C ILE A 356 -6.10 -17.98 17.00
N VAL A 357 -5.04 -18.80 16.92
CA VAL A 357 -4.04 -18.91 17.99
C VAL A 357 -3.25 -17.62 18.18
N LYS A 358 -3.13 -16.78 17.12
CA LYS A 358 -2.36 -15.53 17.13
C LYS A 358 -3.19 -14.27 17.43
N LYS A 359 -4.50 -14.26 17.14
CA LYS A 359 -5.43 -13.15 17.47
C LYS A 359 -6.76 -13.73 17.96
N GLN A 360 -7.14 -13.42 19.21
CA GLN A 360 -8.42 -13.82 19.79
C GLN A 360 -9.61 -13.13 19.10
N LEU A 361 -10.09 -13.72 18.00
CA LEU A 361 -11.49 -13.87 17.59
C LEU A 361 -11.46 -14.43 16.16
N ASN A 362 -12.07 -15.58 15.86
CA ASN A 362 -12.35 -15.87 14.46
C ASN A 362 -13.58 -16.75 14.19
N PHE A 363 -14.39 -16.28 13.23
CA PHE A 363 -15.69 -16.81 12.81
C PHE A 363 -15.59 -17.81 11.66
N LEU A 364 -14.49 -17.80 10.89
CA LEU A 364 -14.24 -18.77 9.81
C LEU A 364 -14.29 -20.23 10.30
N PHE A 365 -13.89 -20.49 11.55
CA PHE A 365 -14.06 -21.81 12.18
C PHE A 365 -15.54 -22.19 12.29
N HIS A 366 -16.41 -21.26 12.71
CA HIS A 366 -17.85 -21.50 12.80
C HIS A 366 -18.50 -21.65 11.42
N THR A 367 -18.15 -20.81 10.43
CA THR A 367 -18.71 -20.88 9.07
C THR A 367 -18.25 -22.15 8.33
N ALA A 368 -16.97 -22.51 8.44
CA ALA A 368 -16.43 -23.76 7.87
C ALA A 368 -17.03 -25.00 8.55
N LEU A 369 -17.13 -25.04 9.89
CA LEU A 369 -17.82 -26.15 10.59
C LEU A 369 -19.30 -26.24 10.23
N THR A 370 -19.98 -25.10 10.07
CA THR A 370 -21.41 -25.08 9.70
C THR A 370 -21.60 -25.56 8.27
N SER A 371 -20.72 -25.14 7.35
CA SER A 371 -20.76 -25.57 5.95
C SER A 371 -20.35 -27.03 5.77
N MET A 372 -19.33 -27.51 6.50
CA MET A 372 -18.94 -28.92 6.55
C MET A 372 -20.06 -29.79 7.12
N LYS A 373 -20.72 -29.35 8.21
CA LYS A 373 -21.91 -30.03 8.76
C LYS A 373 -23.06 -30.04 7.76
N LYS A 374 -23.29 -28.95 7.03
CA LYS A 374 -24.34 -28.84 6.01
C LYS A 374 -24.07 -29.75 4.81
N MET A 375 -22.83 -29.80 4.33
CA MET A 375 -22.39 -30.71 3.26
C MET A 375 -22.45 -32.19 3.68
N ASP A 376 -22.12 -32.52 4.93
CA ASP A 376 -22.32 -33.88 5.47
C ASP A 376 -23.81 -34.23 5.58
N LEU A 377 -24.66 -33.29 5.99
CA LEU A 377 -26.11 -33.45 6.00
C LEU A 377 -26.68 -33.63 4.59
N GLU A 378 -26.21 -32.86 3.60
CA GLU A 378 -26.63 -32.97 2.19
C GLU A 378 -26.16 -34.30 1.57
N LYS A 379 -24.95 -34.78 1.87
CA LYS A 379 -24.49 -36.13 1.50
C LYS A 379 -25.34 -37.23 2.14
N GLN A 380 -25.72 -37.07 3.41
CA GLN A 380 -26.62 -38.02 4.08
C GLN A 380 -28.03 -37.99 3.49
N LEU A 381 -28.55 -36.82 3.13
CA LEU A 381 -29.84 -36.67 2.43
C LEU A 381 -29.82 -37.30 1.03
N PHE A 382 -28.72 -37.19 0.29
CA PHE A 382 -28.56 -37.80 -1.03
C PHE A 382 -28.47 -39.34 -0.97
N ILE A 383 -27.87 -39.89 0.09
CA ILE A 383 -27.82 -41.34 0.35
C ILE A 383 -29.19 -41.90 0.77
N ILE A 384 -30.05 -41.08 1.37
CA ILE A 384 -31.41 -41.48 1.79
C ILE A 384 -32.42 -41.40 0.62
N GLN A 385 -32.07 -40.72 -0.48
CA GLN A 385 -32.94 -40.51 -1.66
C GLN A 385 -32.60 -41.39 -2.88
N GLN A 386 -31.67 -42.35 -2.73
CA GLN A 386 -31.43 -43.45 -3.67
C GLN A 386 -31.88 -44.76 -3.03
#